data_AF-A0A401FJT9-F1
#
_entry.id   AF-A0A401FJT9-F1
#
_cell.length_a   1.000
_cell.length_b   1.000
_cell.length_c   1.000
_cell.angle_alpha   90.00
_cell.angle_beta   90.00
_cell.angle_gamma   90.00
#
_symmetry.space_group_name_H-M   'P 1'
#
loop_
_entity.id
_entity.type
_entity.pdbx_description
1 polymer ?
#
loop_
_entity_poly.entity_id
_entity_poly.type
_entity_poly.pdbx_seq_one_letter_code
_entity_poly.pdbx_strand_id
1 'polypeptide(L)'
;MDIVLRDNQTSDEYPDGIFHPHNDVQHIKKENIGLIEVMGRAILPARLKMEMKEVEKYLLGKSNKIADYHKSWADDIAANNSINSENVETIVNHEVGLVFSRVLEDAGVYKWDDQGQAAFNKFVSQI
;
A
#
# COMPACT_ATOMS: atom_id res chain seq x y z
N MET A 1 -4.58 24.61 13.31
CA MET A 1 -3.53 24.63 12.28
C MET A 1 -3.25 23.19 11.96
N ASP A 2 -3.37 22.80 10.69
CA ASP A 2 -3.11 21.42 10.27
C ASP A 2 -1.66 21.35 9.77
N ILE A 3 -0.85 20.50 10.41
CA ILE A 3 0.58 20.31 10.09
C ILE A 3 0.76 18.93 9.50
N VAL A 4 1.52 18.86 8.42
CA VAL A 4 1.85 17.64 7.70
C VAL A 4 3.37 17.52 7.68
N LEU A 5 3.91 16.42 8.22
CA LEU A 5 5.35 16.17 8.27
C LEU A 5 5.76 15.34 7.06
N ARG A 6 6.73 15.83 6.30
CA ARG A 6 7.25 15.15 5.11
C ARG A 6 8.77 15.12 5.18
N ASP A 7 9.33 13.98 4.81
CA ASP A 7 10.76 13.79 4.64
C ASP A 7 11.00 13.07 3.29
N ASN A 8 11.96 13.56 2.51
CA ASN A 8 12.34 13.02 1.20
C ASN A 8 13.72 12.36 1.21
N GLN A 9 14.29 12.05 2.39
CA GLN A 9 15.55 11.33 2.49
C GLN A 9 15.46 9.93 1.89
N THR A 10 16.57 9.48 1.33
CA THR A 10 16.80 8.13 0.79
C THR A 10 17.92 7.46 1.58
N SER A 11 18.02 6.13 1.46
CA SER A 11 19.15 5.36 1.98
C SER A 11 19.57 4.29 0.98
N ASP A 12 20.70 3.62 1.20
CA ASP A 12 21.11 2.47 0.38
C ASP A 12 20.06 1.34 0.42
N GLU A 13 19.35 1.20 1.55
CA GLU A 13 18.26 0.24 1.73
C GLU A 13 16.96 0.70 1.04
N TYR A 14 16.66 2.00 1.09
CA TYR A 14 15.46 2.61 0.51
C TYR A 14 15.85 3.69 -0.52
N PRO A 15 16.36 3.29 -1.70
CA PRO A 15 16.83 4.23 -2.72
C PRO A 15 15.68 5.06 -3.31
N ASP A 16 14.46 4.51 -3.32
CA ASP A 16 13.26 5.21 -3.78
C ASP A 16 12.69 6.19 -2.74
N GLY A 17 13.16 6.16 -1.49
CA GLY A 17 12.74 7.03 -0.39
C GLY A 17 12.46 6.27 0.91
N ILE A 18 13.00 6.74 2.03
CA ILE A 18 12.81 6.11 3.36
C ILE A 18 11.32 6.08 3.75
N PHE A 19 10.58 7.11 3.37
CA PHE A 19 9.16 7.28 3.66
C PHE A 19 8.28 7.02 2.44
N HIS A 20 8.79 6.34 1.42
CA HIS A 20 8.02 5.94 0.23
C HIS A 20 7.57 4.48 0.35
N PRO A 21 6.60 4.02 -0.46
CA PRO A 21 6.19 2.62 -0.45
C PRO A 21 7.38 1.70 -0.74
N HIS A 22 7.62 0.74 0.14
CA HIS A 22 8.72 -0.22 0.00
C HIS A 22 8.36 -1.36 -0.95
N ASN A 23 9.37 -2.14 -1.34
CA ASN A 23 9.27 -3.14 -2.41
C ASN A 23 8.12 -4.14 -2.23
N ASP A 24 7.75 -4.47 -0.99
CA ASP A 24 6.66 -5.39 -0.65
C ASP A 24 5.29 -4.89 -1.12
N VAL A 25 5.09 -3.57 -1.25
CA VAL A 25 3.79 -2.97 -1.61
C VAL A 25 3.78 -2.25 -2.96
N GLN A 26 4.94 -2.15 -3.63
CA GLN A 26 5.08 -1.41 -4.89
C GLN A 26 4.26 -1.99 -6.06
N HIS A 27 3.81 -3.25 -5.98
CA HIS A 27 2.93 -3.83 -7.00
C HIS A 27 1.58 -3.08 -7.07
N ILE A 28 1.04 -2.62 -5.93
CA ILE A 28 -0.14 -1.75 -5.86
C ILE A 28 0.25 -0.28 -6.01
N LYS A 29 1.18 0.23 -5.19
CA LYS A 29 1.51 1.65 -5.15
C LYS A 29 3.02 1.87 -5.19
N LYS A 30 3.53 2.36 -6.32
CA LYS A 30 4.97 2.64 -6.53
C LYS A 30 5.30 4.12 -6.61
N GLU A 31 4.33 4.96 -6.94
CA GLU A 31 4.58 6.39 -7.14
C GLU A 31 4.90 7.06 -5.80
N ASN A 32 5.69 8.14 -5.85
CA ASN A 32 6.09 8.93 -4.69
C ASN A 32 4.91 9.32 -3.79
N ILE A 33 5.19 9.50 -2.50
CA ILE A 33 4.20 9.94 -1.52
C ILE A 33 3.82 11.40 -1.76
N GLY A 34 2.53 11.64 -1.96
CA GLY A 34 1.93 12.96 -2.09
C GLY A 34 1.36 13.46 -0.78
N LEU A 35 0.81 14.68 -0.79
CA LEU A 35 0.18 15.28 0.39
C LEU A 35 -1.00 14.45 0.93
N ILE A 36 -1.65 13.65 0.08
CA ILE A 36 -2.86 12.89 0.43
C ILE A 36 -2.49 11.67 1.27
N GLU A 37 -1.40 10.98 0.92
CA GLU A 37 -0.85 9.88 1.71
C GLU A 37 -0.33 10.35 3.06
N VAL A 38 0.31 11.52 3.14
CA VAL A 38 0.73 12.08 4.43
C VAL A 38 -0.47 12.48 5.31
N MET A 39 -1.64 12.75 4.70
CA MET A 39 -2.89 12.94 5.44
C MET A 39 -3.57 11.62 5.85
N GLY A 40 -2.93 10.46 5.65
CA GLY A 40 -3.48 9.15 5.97
C GLY A 40 -4.55 8.67 4.98
N ARG A 41 -4.52 9.16 3.73
CA ARG A 41 -5.47 8.77 2.68
C ARG A 41 -4.71 8.20 1.49
N ALA A 42 -5.28 7.19 0.84
CA ALA A 42 -4.71 6.63 -0.38
C ALA A 42 -5.62 6.90 -1.59
N ILE A 43 -5.00 7.17 -2.74
CA ILE A 43 -5.70 7.21 -4.02
C ILE A 43 -5.35 5.96 -4.81
N LEU A 44 -6.37 5.26 -5.29
CA LEU A 44 -6.21 4.13 -6.20
C LEU A 44 -5.66 4.63 -7.56
N PRO A 45 -4.46 4.21 -8.00
CA PRO A 45 -3.96 4.53 -9.33
C PRO A 45 -4.92 4.04 -10.41
N ALA A 46 -5.16 4.87 -11.44
CA ALA A 46 -6.10 4.55 -12.50
C ALA A 46 -5.79 3.23 -13.22
N ARG A 47 -4.50 2.87 -13.32
CA ARG A 47 -4.04 1.58 -13.87
C ARG A 47 -4.58 0.37 -13.12
N LEU A 48 -4.67 0.45 -11.79
CA LEU A 48 -5.09 -0.67 -10.94
C LEU A 48 -6.54 -1.07 -11.21
N LYS A 49 -7.40 -0.14 -11.63
CA LYS A 49 -8.78 -0.47 -11.97
C LYS A 49 -8.87 -1.57 -13.03
N MET A 50 -7.98 -1.53 -14.03
CA MET A 50 -7.94 -2.55 -15.08
C MET A 50 -7.13 -3.77 -14.63
N GLU A 51 -6.02 -3.57 -13.93
CA GLU A 51 -5.16 -4.68 -13.45
C GLU A 51 -5.90 -5.57 -12.44
N MET A 52 -6.71 -5.01 -11.53
CA MET A 52 -7.48 -5.79 -10.55
C MET A 52 -8.52 -6.68 -11.22
N LYS A 53 -9.08 -6.28 -12.38
CA LYS A 53 -9.94 -7.18 -13.16
C LYS A 53 -9.19 -8.36 -13.77
N GLU A 54 -7.91 -8.20 -14.09
CA GLU A 54 -7.08 -9.33 -14.52
C GLU A 54 -6.67 -10.22 -13.36
N VAL A 55 -6.45 -9.65 -12.16
CA VAL A 55 -6.25 -10.42 -10.91
C VAL A 55 -7.50 -11.24 -10.57
N GLU A 56 -8.69 -10.63 -10.60
CA GLU A 56 -9.96 -11.34 -10.37
C GLU A 56 -10.12 -12.53 -11.34
N LYS A 57 -9.81 -12.35 -12.63
CA LYS A 57 -9.87 -13.45 -13.62
C LYS A 57 -8.87 -14.56 -13.30
N TYR A 58 -7.65 -14.19 -12.90
CA TYR A 58 -6.61 -15.13 -12.50
C TYR A 58 -7.08 -15.99 -11.31
N LEU A 59 -7.60 -15.35 -10.26
CA LEU A 59 -8.11 -16.02 -9.06
C LEU A 59 -9.30 -16.96 -9.35
N LEU A 60 -10.08 -16.68 -10.40
CA LEU A 60 -11.18 -17.55 -10.85
C LEU A 60 -10.74 -18.66 -11.81
N GLY A 61 -9.44 -18.81 -12.09
CA GLY A 61 -8.92 -19.77 -13.08
C GLY A 61 -9.35 -19.47 -14.52
N LYS A 62 -9.74 -18.22 -14.82
CA LYS A 62 -10.14 -17.79 -16.16
C LYS A 62 -8.93 -17.31 -16.96
N SER A 63 -9.06 -17.30 -18.28
CA SER A 63 -8.08 -16.63 -19.16
C SER A 63 -7.92 -15.17 -18.75
N ASN A 64 -6.68 -14.75 -18.53
CA ASN A 64 -6.34 -13.44 -17.96
C ASN A 64 -5.04 -12.90 -18.56
N LYS A 65 -4.75 -11.64 -18.28
CA LYS A 65 -3.50 -10.93 -18.60
C LYS A 65 -2.91 -10.31 -17.33
N ILE A 66 -2.86 -11.06 -16.23
CA ILE A 66 -2.29 -10.57 -14.97
C ILE A 66 -0.84 -10.12 -15.19
N ALA A 67 -0.48 -8.95 -14.65
CA ALA A 67 0.90 -8.48 -14.67
C ALA A 67 1.76 -9.32 -13.72
N ASP A 68 3.01 -9.62 -14.10
CA ASP A 68 3.86 -10.54 -13.34
C ASP A 68 4.08 -10.10 -11.88
N TYR A 69 4.15 -8.78 -11.63
CA TYR A 69 4.34 -8.24 -10.29
C TYR A 69 3.12 -8.40 -9.35
N HIS A 70 1.94 -8.78 -9.87
CA HIS A 70 0.78 -9.13 -9.05
C HIS A 70 0.66 -10.62 -8.75
N LYS A 71 1.43 -11.48 -9.43
CA LYS A 71 1.24 -12.94 -9.36
C LYS A 71 1.45 -13.50 -7.97
N SER A 72 2.58 -13.18 -7.32
CA SER A 72 2.87 -13.67 -5.97
C SER A 72 1.77 -13.27 -4.99
N TRP A 73 1.35 -12.00 -5.04
CA TRP A 73 0.25 -11.51 -4.22
C TRP A 73 -1.08 -12.22 -4.52
N ALA A 74 -1.41 -12.44 -5.79
CA ALA A 74 -2.62 -13.18 -6.16
C ALA A 74 -2.57 -14.66 -5.71
N ASP A 75 -1.40 -15.29 -5.77
CA ASP A 75 -1.19 -16.66 -5.27
C ASP A 75 -1.41 -16.72 -3.75
N ASP A 76 -0.92 -15.73 -3.00
CA ASP A 76 -1.15 -15.61 -1.56
C ASP A 76 -2.65 -15.41 -1.24
N ILE A 77 -3.36 -14.59 -2.01
CA ILE A 77 -4.81 -14.42 -1.85
C ILE A 77 -5.53 -15.75 -2.08
N ALA A 78 -5.18 -16.48 -3.15
CA ALA A 78 -5.79 -17.76 -3.48
C ALA A 78 -5.50 -18.85 -2.42
N ALA A 79 -4.32 -18.83 -1.80
CA ALA A 79 -3.96 -19.75 -0.73
C ALA A 79 -4.74 -19.50 0.57
N ASN A 80 -5.09 -18.24 0.85
CA ASN A 80 -5.71 -17.84 2.11
C ASN A 80 -7.24 -17.68 2.04
N ASN A 81 -7.84 -17.77 0.85
CA ASN A 81 -9.26 -17.52 0.65
C ASN A 81 -9.95 -18.58 -0.21
N SER A 82 -11.22 -18.87 0.11
CA SER A 82 -12.10 -19.64 -0.78
C SER A 82 -12.77 -18.70 -1.80
N ILE A 83 -12.29 -18.70 -3.04
CA ILE A 83 -12.67 -17.71 -4.05
C ILE A 83 -13.69 -18.29 -5.04
N ASN A 84 -14.71 -17.49 -5.38
CA ASN A 84 -15.69 -17.76 -6.42
C ASN A 84 -16.14 -16.47 -7.11
N SER A 85 -16.98 -16.57 -8.13
CA SER A 85 -17.42 -15.42 -8.92
C SER A 85 -18.26 -14.39 -8.16
N GLU A 86 -18.83 -14.76 -7.02
CA GLU A 86 -19.67 -13.87 -6.20
C GLU A 86 -18.83 -13.07 -5.19
N ASN A 87 -17.69 -13.59 -4.75
CA ASN A 87 -16.88 -12.96 -3.70
C ASN A 87 -15.52 -12.38 -4.17
N VAL A 88 -15.04 -12.74 -5.38
CA VAL A 88 -13.68 -12.39 -5.82
C VAL A 88 -13.41 -10.87 -5.80
N GLU A 89 -14.37 -10.05 -6.23
CA GLU A 89 -14.21 -8.59 -6.26
C GLU A 89 -14.10 -8.02 -4.84
N THR A 90 -14.91 -8.54 -3.92
CA THR A 90 -14.86 -8.13 -2.50
C THR A 90 -13.52 -8.50 -1.86
N ILE A 91 -13.02 -9.71 -2.13
CA ILE A 91 -11.73 -10.18 -1.62
C ILE A 91 -10.61 -9.32 -2.19
N VAL A 92 -10.54 -9.14 -3.51
CA VAL A 92 -9.50 -8.32 -4.14
C VAL A 92 -9.53 -6.88 -3.63
N ASN A 93 -10.70 -6.27 -3.49
CA ASN A 93 -10.81 -4.91 -2.93
C ASN A 93 -10.35 -4.83 -1.47
N HIS A 94 -10.65 -5.84 -0.66
CA HIS A 94 -10.19 -5.92 0.72
C HIS A 94 -8.66 -6.00 0.79
N GLU A 95 -8.08 -6.90 0.01
CA GLU A 95 -6.63 -7.13 -0.05
C GLU A 95 -5.88 -5.90 -0.57
N VAL A 96 -6.42 -5.21 -1.59
CA VAL A 96 -5.90 -3.91 -2.03
C VAL A 96 -5.90 -2.90 -0.88
N GLY A 97 -6.96 -2.87 -0.08
CA GLY A 97 -7.06 -2.02 1.10
C GLY A 97 -5.98 -2.32 2.15
N LEU A 98 -5.69 -3.60 2.38
CA LEU A 98 -4.61 -4.02 3.28
C LEU A 98 -3.24 -3.55 2.77
N VAL A 99 -2.96 -3.71 1.47
CA VAL A 99 -1.72 -3.22 0.87
C VAL A 99 -1.61 -1.70 1.00
N PHE A 100 -2.69 -0.95 0.75
CA PHE A 100 -2.68 0.51 0.98
C PHE A 100 -2.48 0.89 2.45
N SER A 101 -3.01 0.13 3.40
CA SER A 101 -2.75 0.36 4.82
C SER A 101 -1.26 0.25 5.11
N ARG A 102 -0.62 -0.82 4.62
CA ARG A 102 0.83 -1.02 4.74
C ARG A 102 1.63 0.10 4.07
N VAL A 103 1.21 0.58 2.90
CA VAL A 103 1.81 1.75 2.24
C VAL A 103 1.80 3.00 3.14
N LEU A 104 0.71 3.25 3.85
CA LEU A 104 0.59 4.42 4.73
C LEU A 104 1.51 4.34 5.95
N GLU A 105 1.85 3.14 6.41
CA GLU A 105 2.82 2.93 7.50
C GLU A 105 4.25 3.35 7.09
N ASP A 106 4.60 3.20 5.81
CA ASP A 106 5.88 3.68 5.28
C ASP A 106 5.92 5.22 5.24
N ALA A 107 4.80 5.87 4.89
CA ALA A 107 4.69 7.32 4.77
C ALA A 107 4.80 8.08 6.11
N GLY A 108 4.54 7.43 7.24
CA GLY A 108 4.60 8.06 8.56
C GLY A 108 6.03 8.46 8.96
N VAL A 109 6.26 9.75 9.24
CA VAL A 109 7.53 10.26 9.78
C VAL A 109 7.79 9.71 11.18
N TYR A 110 6.75 9.70 12.03
CA TYR A 110 6.75 8.97 13.29
C TYR A 110 6.02 7.65 13.07
N LYS A 111 6.69 6.53 13.33
CA LYS A 111 6.11 5.20 13.17
C LYS A 111 5.07 4.93 14.25
N TRP A 112 4.11 4.06 13.93
CA TRP A 112 3.04 3.68 14.86
C TRP A 112 3.53 2.58 15.83
N ASP A 113 4.60 2.91 16.55
CA ASP A 113 5.21 2.09 17.60
C ASP A 113 5.52 2.97 18.83
N ASP A 114 6.00 2.37 19.91
CA ASP A 114 6.26 3.09 21.17
C ASP A 114 7.31 4.20 20.98
N GLN A 115 8.33 3.96 20.13
CA GLN A 115 9.40 4.92 19.88
C GLN A 115 8.88 6.13 19.08
N GLY A 116 8.13 5.89 18.01
CA GLY A 116 7.54 6.90 17.17
C GLY A 116 6.50 7.73 17.92
N GLN A 117 5.64 7.10 18.73
CA GLN A 117 4.68 7.81 19.58
C GLN A 117 5.38 8.70 20.62
N ALA A 118 6.44 8.21 21.28
CA ALA A 118 7.22 9.01 22.22
C ALA A 118 7.90 10.21 21.54
N ALA A 119 8.46 10.00 20.34
CA ALA A 119 9.10 11.04 19.56
C ALA A 119 8.09 12.08 19.04
N PHE A 120 6.91 11.65 18.59
CA PHE A 120 5.81 12.55 18.21
C PHE A 120 5.34 13.41 19.38
N ASN A 121 5.13 12.80 20.56
CA ASN A 121 4.73 13.54 21.76
C ASN A 121 5.77 14.59 22.16
N LYS A 122 7.06 14.26 22.06
CA LYS A 122 8.15 15.21 22.29
C LYS A 122 8.08 16.38 21.29
N PHE A 123 7.86 16.11 20.01
CA PHE A 123 7.72 17.15 18.99
C PHE A 123 6.53 18.07 19.26
N VAL A 124 5.34 17.52 19.53
CA VAL A 124 4.14 18.30 19.81
C VAL A 124 4.32 19.19 21.05
N SER A 125 5.06 18.74 22.07
CA SER A 125 5.35 19.55 23.27
C SER A 125 6.24 20.77 23.02
N GLN A 126 6.85 20.89 21.83
CA GLN A 126 7.74 21.98 21.44
C GLN A 126 7.08 23.01 20.52
N ILE A 127 5.81 22.80 20.16
CA ILE A 127 5.00 23.68 19.29
C ILE A 127 4.01 24.45 20.15
#